data_AF-A0A2E5RGJ3-F1
#
_entry.id   AF-A0A2E5RGJ3-F1
#
_cell.length_a   1.000
_cell.length_b   1.000
_cell.length_c   1.000
_cell.angle_alpha   90.00
_cell.angle_beta   90.00
_cell.angle_gamma   90.00
#
_symmetry.space_group_name_H-M   'P 1'
#
loop_
_entity.id
_entity.type
_entity.pdbx_description
1 polymer ?
#
loop_
_entity_poly.entity_id
_entity_poly.type
_entity_poly.pdbx_seq_one_letter_code
_entity_poly.pdbx_strand_id
1 'polypeptide(L)'
;MKKIILLSTSLFLMSCDGGIASLFPKLLMSSNLMSVNVGTSININWSGENINDCFASGAWAGSKDISGSENILIEKGGPNEFSISCKDLSGNKFQETLIVNGEKIFSGRVIDGYIRGATVYIDQNNNLELDETEQYTNTDNEGFFELTFKQGVLVSEGGIDLITGNLVDNLALTLPLYQYNEFFMVTPLTSLRMHFNKPSNLNLALGIDNNIDLSELDPEAMKNVDQVYSYIYEKGNQIAILA
;
A
#
# COMPACT_ATOMS: atom_id res chain seq x y z
N MET A 1 -86.93 -24.49 37.53
CA MET A 1 -85.62 -25.02 37.99
C MET A 1 -84.52 -24.22 37.31
N LYS A 2 -83.64 -23.60 38.14
CA LYS A 2 -82.32 -22.96 37.89
C LYS A 2 -82.15 -21.97 36.72
N LYS A 3 -82.09 -20.67 37.06
CA LYS A 3 -81.45 -19.61 36.25
C LYS A 3 -79.93 -19.83 36.26
N ILE A 4 -79.32 -19.92 35.08
CA ILE A 4 -77.87 -19.98 34.90
C ILE A 4 -77.37 -18.54 34.71
N ILE A 5 -76.56 -18.05 35.64
CA ILE A 5 -75.84 -16.78 35.55
C ILE A 5 -74.46 -17.11 34.96
N LEU A 6 -74.18 -16.67 33.73
CA LEU A 6 -72.84 -16.75 33.13
C LEU A 6 -72.00 -15.60 33.69
N LEU A 7 -71.06 -15.92 34.58
CA LEU A 7 -70.04 -14.99 35.06
C LEU A 7 -68.83 -15.10 34.11
N SER A 8 -68.63 -14.14 33.22
CA SER A 8 -67.45 -14.08 32.36
C SER A 8 -66.26 -13.51 33.14
N THR A 9 -65.44 -14.40 33.69
CA THR A 9 -64.13 -14.03 34.25
C THR A 9 -63.15 -13.76 33.10
N SER A 10 -62.86 -12.49 32.85
CA SER A 10 -61.76 -12.06 31.98
C SER A 10 -60.43 -12.39 32.66
N LEU A 11 -59.77 -13.44 32.17
CA LEU A 11 -58.41 -13.80 32.56
C LEU A 11 -57.43 -12.89 31.80
N PHE A 12 -56.87 -11.89 32.47
CA PHE A 12 -55.72 -11.14 31.95
C PHE A 12 -54.47 -12.03 32.05
N LEU A 13 -54.13 -12.71 30.96
CA LEU A 13 -52.81 -13.31 30.80
C LEU A 13 -51.83 -12.16 30.50
N MET A 14 -51.07 -11.73 31.50
CA MET A 14 -49.86 -10.94 31.24
C MET A 14 -48.88 -11.85 30.51
N SER A 15 -48.76 -11.62 29.20
CA SER A 15 -47.66 -12.11 28.40
C SER A 15 -46.38 -11.47 28.93
N CYS A 16 -45.59 -12.25 29.65
CA CYS A 16 -44.18 -11.97 29.82
C CYS A 16 -43.51 -12.48 28.54
N ASP A 17 -43.42 -11.63 27.52
CA ASP A 17 -42.54 -11.86 26.38
C ASP A 17 -41.10 -11.69 26.90
N GLY A 18 -40.65 -12.72 27.61
CA GLY A 18 -39.29 -12.84 28.08
C GLY A 18 -38.43 -12.99 26.83
N GLY A 19 -37.93 -11.84 26.34
CA GLY A 19 -36.93 -11.78 25.30
C GLY A 19 -35.79 -12.72 25.67
N ILE A 20 -35.76 -13.87 25.01
CA ILE A 20 -34.70 -14.84 25.14
C ILE A 20 -33.45 -14.15 24.59
N ALA A 21 -32.60 -13.66 25.48
CA ALA A 21 -31.28 -13.16 25.10
C ALA A 21 -30.59 -14.26 24.28
N SER A 22 -30.14 -13.92 23.07
CA SER A 22 -29.39 -14.84 22.21
C SER A 22 -28.21 -15.39 23.01
N LEU A 23 -28.18 -16.71 23.23
CA LEU A 23 -27.10 -17.38 23.97
C LEU A 23 -25.94 -17.81 23.06
N PHE A 24 -25.97 -17.39 21.79
CA PHE A 24 -24.92 -17.70 20.85
C PHE A 24 -23.70 -16.80 21.10
N PRO A 25 -22.49 -17.37 21.10
CA PRO A 25 -21.28 -16.58 21.20
C PRO A 25 -21.14 -15.70 19.96
N LYS A 26 -20.80 -14.43 20.16
CA LYS A 26 -20.61 -13.45 19.09
C LYS A 26 -19.35 -12.66 19.37
N LEU A 27 -18.55 -12.46 18.34
CA LEU A 27 -17.40 -11.58 18.32
C LEU A 27 -17.43 -10.84 16.98
N LEU A 28 -17.32 -9.52 17.03
CA LEU A 28 -17.22 -8.67 15.86
C LEU A 28 -16.01 -7.77 16.01
N MET A 29 -15.28 -7.59 14.92
CA MET A 29 -14.12 -6.71 14.86
C MET A 29 -14.20 -5.82 13.62
N SER A 30 -13.77 -4.57 13.75
CA SER A 30 -13.77 -3.59 12.67
C SER A 30 -12.63 -2.60 12.86
N SER A 31 -12.16 -2.02 11.76
CA SER A 31 -11.24 -0.87 11.77
C SER A 31 -11.90 0.30 11.07
N ASN A 32 -11.50 1.52 11.45
CA ASN A 32 -11.90 2.73 10.74
C ASN A 32 -11.29 2.81 9.33
N LEU A 33 -10.15 2.16 9.09
CA LEU A 33 -9.43 2.15 7.81
C LEU A 33 -8.86 0.76 7.52
N MET A 34 -8.92 0.33 6.25
CA MET A 34 -8.43 -0.98 5.80
C MET A 34 -7.11 -0.90 5.02
N SER A 35 -6.71 0.31 4.63
CA SER A 35 -5.42 0.61 4.01
C SER A 35 -4.96 1.98 4.48
N VAL A 36 -3.71 2.09 4.93
CA VAL A 36 -3.11 3.34 5.42
C VAL A 36 -1.61 3.39 5.14
N ASN A 37 -1.04 4.58 5.04
CA ASN A 37 0.41 4.73 4.98
C ASN A 37 1.07 4.18 6.25
N VAL A 38 2.21 3.53 6.09
CA VAL A 38 3.06 3.14 7.23
C VAL A 38 3.38 4.37 8.09
N GLY A 39 3.34 4.20 9.40
CA GLY A 39 3.45 5.29 10.39
C GLY A 39 2.11 5.96 10.74
N THR A 40 0.99 5.50 10.17
CA THR A 40 -0.35 6.00 10.51
C THR A 40 -0.99 5.15 11.61
N SER A 41 -1.67 5.82 12.54
CA SER A 41 -2.50 5.20 13.56
C SER A 41 -3.91 4.88 13.05
N ILE A 42 -4.38 3.68 13.32
CA ILE A 42 -5.76 3.24 13.09
C ILE A 42 -6.45 2.93 14.42
N ASN A 43 -7.78 2.88 14.40
CA ASN A 43 -8.59 2.47 15.54
C ASN A 43 -9.30 1.15 15.21
N ILE A 44 -8.95 0.10 15.95
CA ILE A 44 -9.64 -1.20 15.89
C ILE A 44 -10.65 -1.26 17.03
N ASN A 45 -11.90 -1.53 16.67
CA ASN A 45 -13.00 -1.72 17.61
C ASN A 45 -13.46 -3.18 17.59
N TRP A 46 -13.72 -3.75 18.75
CA TRP A 46 -14.31 -5.07 18.87
C TRP A 46 -15.47 -5.06 19.88
N SER A 47 -16.44 -5.94 19.62
CA SER A 47 -17.56 -6.18 20.52
C SER A 47 -17.89 -7.66 20.60
N GLY A 48 -18.18 -8.12 21.81
CA GLY A 48 -18.40 -9.52 22.11
C GLY A 48 -19.62 -9.74 22.99
N GLU A 49 -20.32 -10.85 22.78
CA GLU A 49 -21.47 -11.28 23.58
C GLU A 49 -21.34 -12.78 23.88
N ASN A 50 -21.64 -13.19 25.12
CA ASN A 50 -21.54 -14.58 25.59
C ASN A 50 -20.14 -15.23 25.39
N ILE A 51 -19.09 -14.45 25.63
CA ILE A 51 -17.68 -14.89 25.52
C ILE A 51 -16.86 -14.51 26.74
N ASN A 52 -15.73 -15.20 26.92
CA ASN A 52 -14.70 -14.86 27.90
C ASN A 52 -13.30 -15.21 27.35
N ASP A 53 -12.26 -14.95 28.16
CA ASP A 53 -10.88 -15.33 27.86
C ASP A 53 -10.39 -14.89 26.47
N CYS A 54 -10.56 -13.61 26.14
CA CYS A 54 -10.14 -13.04 24.86
C CYS A 54 -8.65 -12.67 24.84
N PHE A 55 -7.95 -13.08 23.78
CA PHE A 55 -6.54 -12.82 23.54
C PHE A 55 -6.29 -12.40 22.10
N ALA A 56 -5.55 -11.31 21.92
CA ALA A 56 -5.11 -10.83 20.63
C ALA A 56 -3.82 -11.52 20.16
N SER A 57 -3.67 -11.68 18.85
CA SER A 57 -2.48 -12.19 18.17
C SER A 57 -2.31 -11.59 16.77
N GLY A 58 -1.10 -11.71 16.21
CA GLY A 58 -0.73 -11.15 14.90
C GLY A 58 0.12 -9.89 15.06
N ALA A 59 -0.29 -8.79 14.42
CA ALA A 59 0.35 -7.47 14.50
C ALA A 59 0.05 -6.73 15.84
N TRP A 60 -0.56 -7.42 16.79
CA TRP A 60 -0.87 -6.98 18.15
C TRP A 60 -0.92 -8.19 19.08
N ALA A 61 -0.94 -7.96 20.40
CA ALA A 61 -0.92 -9.03 21.37
C ALA A 61 -1.61 -8.65 22.69
N GLY A 62 -1.75 -9.65 23.56
CA GLY A 62 -2.20 -9.48 24.95
C GLY A 62 -3.66 -9.85 25.18
N SER A 63 -4.06 -9.85 26.45
CA SER A 63 -5.46 -10.07 26.83
C SER A 63 -6.31 -8.85 26.44
N LYS A 64 -7.52 -9.10 25.96
CA LYS A 64 -8.50 -8.07 25.60
C LYS A 64 -9.76 -8.23 26.43
N ASP A 65 -10.40 -7.12 26.76
CA ASP A 65 -11.75 -7.13 27.31
C ASP A 65 -12.74 -7.66 26.26
N ILE A 66 -13.94 -8.07 26.70
CA ILE A 66 -14.98 -8.63 25.83
C ILE A 66 -15.38 -7.64 24.72
N SER A 67 -15.36 -6.34 25.01
CA SER A 67 -15.57 -5.25 24.04
C SER A 67 -14.61 -4.12 24.34
N GLY A 68 -14.13 -3.44 23.29
CA GLY A 68 -13.13 -2.38 23.46
C GLY A 68 -12.74 -1.72 22.16
N SER A 69 -11.81 -0.79 22.29
CA SER A 69 -11.22 -0.02 21.19
C SER A 69 -9.74 0.19 21.48
N GLU A 70 -8.90 0.06 20.46
CA GLU A 70 -7.46 0.27 20.59
C GLU A 70 -6.93 1.06 19.40
N ASN A 71 -6.09 2.04 19.71
CA ASN A 71 -5.35 2.78 18.71
C ASN A 71 -4.02 2.06 18.44
N ILE A 72 -3.81 1.67 17.18
CA ILE A 72 -2.65 0.89 16.77
C ILE A 72 -1.90 1.65 15.68
N LEU A 73 -0.59 1.78 15.85
CA LEU A 73 0.31 2.31 14.82
C LEU A 73 0.66 1.21 13.81
N ILE A 74 0.46 1.47 12.51
CA ILE A 74 0.85 0.54 11.45
C ILE A 74 2.33 0.76 11.09
N GLU A 75 3.22 -0.08 11.60
CA GLU A 75 4.67 0.06 11.42
C GLU A 75 5.22 -0.71 10.21
N LYS A 76 4.49 -1.72 9.73
CA LYS A 76 4.95 -2.62 8.67
C LYS A 76 4.15 -2.42 7.38
N GLY A 77 4.87 -2.32 6.27
CA GLY A 77 4.27 -2.33 4.93
C GLY A 77 3.76 -3.73 4.53
N GLY A 78 2.66 -3.77 3.77
CA GLY A 78 1.95 -4.99 3.41
C GLY A 78 0.83 -5.35 4.41
N PRO A 79 0.32 -6.59 4.38
CA PRO A 79 -0.81 -6.98 5.23
C PRO A 79 -0.40 -7.08 6.70
N ASN A 80 -1.10 -6.35 7.57
CA ASN A 80 -1.02 -6.47 9.01
C ASN A 80 -2.28 -7.20 9.50
N GLU A 81 -2.09 -8.42 10.00
CA GLU A 81 -3.18 -9.25 10.49
C GLU A 81 -3.41 -9.02 11.98
N PHE A 82 -4.64 -8.66 12.35
CA PHE A 82 -5.09 -8.50 13.71
C PHE A 82 -6.15 -9.56 14.01
N SER A 83 -5.84 -10.49 14.91
CA SER A 83 -6.76 -11.55 15.32
C SER A 83 -7.12 -11.42 16.80
N ILE A 84 -8.39 -11.64 17.16
CA ILE A 84 -8.84 -11.87 18.55
C ILE A 84 -9.39 -13.29 18.64
N SER A 85 -8.86 -14.10 19.54
CA SER A 85 -9.43 -15.40 19.90
C SER A 85 -10.06 -15.33 21.28
N CYS A 86 -11.30 -15.79 21.40
CA CYS A 86 -12.05 -15.87 22.65
C CYS A 86 -12.59 -17.28 22.86
N LYS A 87 -13.08 -17.56 24.07
CA LYS A 87 -13.86 -18.76 24.36
C LYS A 87 -15.33 -18.42 24.50
N ASP A 88 -16.19 -19.32 24.05
CA ASP A 88 -17.60 -19.29 24.44
C ASP A 88 -17.76 -19.73 25.91
N LEU A 89 -18.99 -19.61 26.44
CA LEU A 89 -19.30 -20.02 27.81
C LEU A 89 -19.12 -21.53 28.07
N SER A 90 -19.02 -22.36 27.02
CA SER A 90 -18.73 -23.81 27.10
C SER A 90 -17.24 -24.14 26.99
N GLY A 91 -16.39 -23.12 26.82
CA GLY A 91 -14.95 -23.26 26.68
C GLY A 91 -14.44 -23.51 25.26
N ASN A 92 -15.31 -23.53 24.25
CA ASN A 92 -14.89 -23.68 22.86
C ASN A 92 -14.23 -22.39 22.37
N LYS A 93 -13.09 -22.52 21.71
CA LYS A 93 -12.38 -21.37 21.14
C LYS A 93 -12.91 -21.03 19.76
N PHE A 94 -13.00 -19.73 19.48
CA PHE A 94 -13.20 -19.20 18.15
C PHE A 94 -12.44 -17.88 18.01
N GLN A 95 -12.36 -17.34 16.79
CA GLN A 95 -11.60 -16.13 16.52
C GLN A 95 -12.26 -15.28 15.46
N GLU A 96 -11.92 -14.00 15.46
CA GLU A 96 -12.17 -13.06 14.38
C GLU A 96 -10.85 -12.43 13.93
N THR A 97 -10.73 -12.20 12.62
CA THR A 97 -9.50 -11.69 12.00
C THR A 97 -9.80 -10.49 11.10
N LEU A 98 -8.95 -9.48 11.17
CA LEU A 98 -9.01 -8.27 10.38
C LEU A 98 -7.63 -8.00 9.77
N ILE A 99 -7.57 -7.66 8.49
CA ILE A 99 -6.32 -7.32 7.82
C ILE A 99 -6.36 -5.85 7.43
N VAL A 100 -5.35 -5.09 7.86
CA VAL A 100 -5.13 -3.70 7.44
C VAL A 100 -3.82 -3.62 6.67
N ASN A 101 -3.87 -3.09 5.45
CA ASN A 101 -2.69 -2.97 4.60
C ASN A 101 -1.90 -1.69 4.94
N GLY A 102 -0.60 -1.86 5.20
CA GLY A 102 0.35 -0.76 5.31
C GLY A 102 0.90 -0.40 3.93
N GLU A 103 0.55 0.76 3.42
CA GLU A 103 1.07 1.31 2.17
C GLU A 103 2.40 2.00 2.41
N LYS A 104 3.39 1.68 1.58
CA LYS A 104 4.70 2.35 1.61
C LYS A 104 4.75 3.36 0.48
N ILE A 105 4.88 4.63 0.80
CA ILE A 105 5.12 5.68 -0.18
C ILE A 105 6.61 5.75 -0.44
N PHE A 106 6.98 5.88 -1.71
CA PHE A 106 8.31 6.26 -2.11
C PHE A 106 8.26 7.52 -2.95
N SER A 107 9.40 8.17 -3.05
CA SER A 107 9.58 9.35 -3.89
C SER A 107 10.57 9.05 -5.02
N GLY A 108 10.60 9.90 -6.03
CA GLY A 108 11.56 9.73 -7.09
C GLY A 108 11.66 10.91 -8.01
N ARG A 109 12.55 10.80 -9.01
CA ARG A 109 12.68 11.79 -10.08
C ARG A 109 12.73 11.13 -11.46
N VAL A 110 12.11 11.77 -12.44
CA VAL A 110 12.25 11.45 -13.86
C VAL A 110 13.27 12.39 -14.47
N ILE A 111 14.36 11.84 -15.02
CA ILE A 111 15.54 12.60 -15.44
C ILE A 111 15.99 12.18 -16.84
N ASP A 112 15.69 13.05 -17.80
CA ASP A 112 16.38 13.21 -19.08
C ASP A 112 16.53 14.72 -19.31
N GLY A 113 17.27 15.37 -18.40
CA GLY A 113 17.14 16.80 -18.14
C GLY A 113 15.80 17.15 -17.46
N TYR A 114 15.64 16.75 -16.19
CA TYR A 114 14.43 16.88 -15.34
C TYR A 114 13.10 17.02 -16.11
N ILE A 115 12.33 15.94 -16.19
CA ILE A 115 11.08 15.95 -16.97
C ILE A 115 9.90 16.36 -16.11
N ARG A 116 9.29 17.51 -16.45
CA ARG A 116 8.11 18.06 -15.75
C ARG A 116 6.81 17.53 -16.34
N GLY A 117 5.80 17.33 -15.50
CA GLY A 117 4.45 16.97 -15.93
C GLY A 117 4.36 15.61 -16.63
N ALA A 118 5.36 14.74 -16.46
CA ALA A 118 5.31 13.37 -16.93
C ALA A 118 4.33 12.58 -16.07
N THR A 119 3.54 11.71 -16.70
CA THR A 119 2.68 10.77 -15.98
C THR A 119 3.55 9.61 -15.50
N VAL A 120 3.51 9.32 -14.20
CA VAL A 120 4.32 8.25 -13.58
C VAL A 120 3.40 7.24 -12.93
N TYR A 121 3.58 5.96 -13.23
CA TYR A 121 2.78 4.85 -12.69
C TYR A 121 3.60 3.57 -12.56
N ILE A 122 3.08 2.58 -11.82
CA ILE A 122 3.69 1.26 -11.72
C ILE A 122 2.84 0.28 -12.52
N ASP A 123 3.38 -0.16 -13.66
CA ASP A 123 2.85 -1.27 -14.45
C ASP A 123 3.05 -2.58 -13.69
N GLN A 124 1.95 -3.25 -13.34
CA GLN A 124 1.95 -4.49 -12.59
C GLN A 124 1.70 -5.73 -13.44
N ASN A 125 1.27 -5.56 -14.70
CA ASN A 125 0.92 -6.68 -15.58
C ASN A 125 1.91 -6.86 -16.75
N ASN A 126 2.90 -5.97 -16.87
CA ASN A 126 3.95 -5.93 -17.89
C ASN A 126 3.42 -5.66 -19.31
N ASN A 127 2.32 -4.92 -19.46
CA ASN A 127 1.82 -4.44 -20.76
C ASN A 127 2.42 -3.08 -21.16
N LEU A 128 3.12 -2.40 -20.25
CA LEU A 128 3.67 -1.05 -20.41
C LEU A 128 2.60 0.02 -20.71
N GLU A 129 1.34 -0.19 -20.33
CA GLU A 129 0.24 0.75 -20.53
C GLU A 129 -0.43 1.05 -19.19
N LEU A 130 -0.80 2.31 -18.94
CA LEU A 130 -1.52 2.70 -17.73
C LEU A 130 -2.95 2.12 -17.71
N ASP A 131 -3.23 1.23 -16.77
CA ASP A 131 -4.54 0.61 -16.60
C ASP A 131 -5.44 1.33 -15.58
N GLU A 132 -6.77 1.09 -15.65
CA GLU A 132 -7.76 1.67 -14.72
C GLU A 132 -7.49 1.35 -13.23
N THR A 133 -6.76 0.26 -12.94
CA THR A 133 -6.46 -0.18 -11.57
C THR A 133 -5.12 0.32 -11.05
N GLU A 134 -4.35 1.00 -11.89
CA GLU A 134 -3.02 1.47 -11.58
C GLU A 134 -3.07 2.92 -11.11
N GLN A 135 -2.39 3.17 -10.00
CA GLN A 135 -2.27 4.53 -9.49
C GLN A 135 -1.17 5.23 -10.25
N TYR A 136 -1.42 6.49 -10.59
CA TYR A 136 -0.47 7.35 -11.24
C TYR A 136 -0.37 8.70 -10.51
N THR A 137 0.69 9.42 -10.82
CA THR A 137 0.92 10.80 -10.40
C THR A 137 1.55 11.57 -11.56
N ASN A 138 1.76 12.88 -11.38
CA ASN A 138 2.49 13.69 -12.34
C ASN A 138 3.73 14.29 -11.69
N THR A 139 4.82 14.36 -12.44
CA THR A 139 6.04 15.01 -11.94
C THR A 139 5.88 16.52 -11.80
N ASP A 140 6.55 17.09 -10.81
CA ASP A 140 6.60 18.54 -10.59
C ASP A 140 7.60 19.27 -11.53
N ASN A 141 7.94 20.52 -11.23
CA ASN A 141 8.87 21.32 -12.03
C ASN A 141 10.33 20.83 -12.03
N GLU A 142 10.69 19.91 -11.14
CA GLU A 142 12.03 19.33 -11.02
C GLU A 142 12.04 17.82 -11.32
N GLY A 143 10.96 17.33 -11.94
CA GLY A 143 10.79 15.91 -12.24
C GLY A 143 10.43 15.04 -11.03
N PHE A 144 10.17 15.64 -9.86
CA PHE A 144 9.89 14.90 -8.63
C PHE A 144 8.47 14.35 -8.60
N PHE A 145 8.30 13.16 -8.03
CA PHE A 145 7.00 12.51 -7.84
C PHE A 145 6.96 11.67 -6.55
N GLU A 146 5.75 11.36 -6.09
CA GLU A 146 5.48 10.42 -4.98
C GLU A 146 4.41 9.40 -5.40
N LEU A 147 4.62 8.13 -5.05
CA LEU A 147 3.69 7.02 -5.35
C LEU A 147 3.68 5.98 -4.23
N THR A 148 2.57 5.24 -4.15
CA THR A 148 2.50 4.03 -3.32
C THR A 148 3.25 2.89 -4.00
N PHE A 149 4.25 2.34 -3.31
CA PHE A 149 5.09 1.26 -3.80
C PHE A 149 4.29 -0.02 -4.07
N LYS A 150 4.47 -0.55 -5.27
CA LYS A 150 4.08 -1.90 -5.68
C LYS A 150 5.24 -2.53 -6.44
N GLN A 151 5.28 -3.86 -6.49
CA GLN A 151 6.21 -4.55 -7.37
C GLN A 151 5.70 -4.47 -8.81
N GLY A 152 6.60 -4.24 -9.76
CA GLY A 152 6.26 -4.03 -11.16
C GLY A 152 7.34 -3.26 -11.89
N VAL A 153 6.95 -2.56 -12.95
CA VAL A 153 7.80 -1.64 -13.71
C VAL A 153 7.30 -0.23 -13.47
N LEU A 154 8.15 0.62 -12.89
CA LEU A 154 7.87 2.05 -12.84
C LEU A 154 8.03 2.63 -14.24
N VAL A 155 6.98 3.25 -14.76
CA VAL A 155 6.93 3.85 -16.08
C VAL A 155 6.68 5.34 -15.93
N SER A 156 7.40 6.13 -16.71
CA SER A 156 7.16 7.55 -16.91
C SER A 156 6.87 7.81 -18.38
N GLU A 157 5.76 8.47 -18.68
CA GLU A 157 5.34 8.79 -20.04
C GLU A 157 5.10 10.29 -20.22
N GLY A 158 5.56 10.82 -21.35
CA GLY A 158 5.29 12.19 -21.75
C GLY A 158 6.02 13.23 -20.90
N GLY A 159 5.46 14.45 -20.90
CA GLY A 159 5.94 15.57 -20.10
C GLY A 159 6.64 16.64 -20.93
N ILE A 160 7.39 17.50 -20.25
CA ILE A 160 8.11 18.63 -20.82
C ILE A 160 9.55 18.60 -20.30
N ASP A 161 10.51 18.56 -21.21
CA ASP A 161 11.92 18.75 -20.89
C ASP A 161 12.11 20.18 -20.35
N LEU A 162 12.66 20.29 -19.14
CA LEU A 162 12.83 21.58 -18.45
C LEU A 162 13.79 22.53 -19.16
N ILE A 163 14.84 21.98 -19.81
CA ILE A 163 15.92 22.73 -20.43
C ILE A 163 15.49 23.26 -21.79
N THR A 164 14.86 22.42 -22.61
CA THR A 164 14.49 22.76 -23.98
C THR A 164 13.09 23.35 -24.08
N GLY A 165 12.22 23.07 -23.10
CA GLY A 165 10.81 23.48 -23.11
C GLY A 165 9.96 22.70 -24.13
N ASN A 166 10.53 21.65 -24.73
CA ASN A 166 9.83 20.82 -25.70
C ASN A 166 8.93 19.81 -24.99
N LEU A 167 7.76 19.57 -25.57
CA LEU A 167 6.93 18.42 -25.23
C LEU A 167 7.68 17.14 -25.61
N VAL A 168 7.71 16.19 -24.70
CA VAL A 168 8.30 14.85 -24.89
C VAL A 168 7.21 13.79 -24.88
N ASP A 169 6.13 14.03 -25.62
CA ASP A 169 4.90 13.21 -25.63
C ASP A 169 5.11 11.73 -26.02
N ASN A 170 6.24 11.41 -26.67
CA ASN A 170 6.60 10.04 -27.07
C ASN A 170 7.74 9.44 -26.24
N LEU A 171 8.23 10.14 -25.20
CA LEU A 171 9.29 9.62 -24.35
C LEU A 171 8.67 8.72 -23.28
N ALA A 172 9.10 7.45 -23.24
CA ALA A 172 8.77 6.51 -22.18
C ALA A 172 10.06 6.05 -21.49
N LEU A 173 10.18 6.34 -20.19
CA LEU A 173 11.29 5.89 -19.37
C LEU A 173 10.81 4.86 -18.35
N THR A 174 11.63 3.85 -18.08
CA THR A 174 11.25 2.71 -17.22
C THR A 174 12.29 2.41 -16.14
N LEU A 175 11.83 1.76 -15.07
CA LEU A 175 12.68 1.20 -14.02
C LEU A 175 11.98 -0.02 -13.38
N PRO A 176 12.55 -1.23 -13.45
CA PRO A 176 12.04 -2.38 -12.71
C PRO A 176 12.13 -2.18 -11.18
N LEU A 177 11.01 -2.38 -10.48
CA LEU A 177 10.89 -2.26 -9.02
C LEU A 177 10.80 -3.64 -8.35
N TYR A 178 11.96 -4.19 -7.97
CA TYR A 178 12.03 -5.51 -7.30
C TYR A 178 11.80 -5.44 -5.80
N GLN A 179 12.24 -4.36 -5.16
CA GLN A 179 12.16 -4.17 -3.72
C GLN A 179 11.90 -2.70 -3.42
N TYR A 180 11.37 -2.44 -2.23
CA TYR A 180 11.11 -1.08 -1.77
C TYR A 180 12.41 -0.31 -1.55
N ASN A 181 12.40 0.95 -1.94
CA ASN A 181 13.36 1.97 -1.55
C ASN A 181 12.59 3.28 -1.29
N GLU A 182 13.19 4.19 -0.53
CA GLU A 182 12.59 5.50 -0.24
C GLU A 182 12.66 6.44 -1.44
N PHE A 183 13.69 6.28 -2.29
CA PHE A 183 13.93 7.11 -3.46
C PHE A 183 14.28 6.27 -4.69
N PHE A 184 13.70 6.60 -5.85
CA PHE A 184 14.07 6.00 -7.14
C PHE A 184 14.30 7.04 -8.24
N MET A 185 15.20 6.71 -9.17
CA MET A 185 15.57 7.53 -10.32
C MET A 185 15.13 6.84 -11.61
N VAL A 186 14.25 7.49 -12.36
CA VAL A 186 13.81 7.02 -13.68
C VAL A 186 14.57 7.82 -14.74
N THR A 187 15.47 7.15 -15.45
CA THR A 187 16.39 7.76 -16.42
C THR A 187 16.48 6.91 -17.69
N PRO A 188 17.04 7.45 -18.80
CA PRO A 188 17.38 6.65 -19.97
C PRO A 188 18.24 5.42 -19.63
N LEU A 189 19.16 5.54 -18.66
CA LEU A 189 19.99 4.42 -18.22
C LEU A 189 19.19 3.35 -17.48
N THR A 190 18.30 3.74 -16.57
CA THR A 190 17.50 2.76 -15.82
C THR A 190 16.50 2.04 -16.72
N SER A 191 16.07 2.69 -17.81
CA SER A 191 15.19 2.10 -18.82
C SER A 191 15.83 0.89 -19.50
N LEU A 192 17.15 0.93 -19.72
CA LEU A 192 17.88 -0.22 -20.24
C LEU A 192 17.86 -1.43 -19.31
N ARG A 193 17.66 -1.25 -17.98
CA ARG A 193 17.68 -2.36 -17.01
C ARG A 193 16.63 -3.43 -17.33
N MET A 194 15.51 -3.04 -17.93
CA MET A 194 14.45 -3.96 -18.40
C MET A 194 14.98 -5.06 -19.32
N HIS A 195 16.06 -4.81 -20.05
CA HIS A 195 16.64 -5.73 -21.03
C HIS A 195 17.79 -6.59 -20.48
N PHE A 196 18.15 -6.43 -19.20
CA PHE A 196 19.23 -7.18 -18.57
C PHE A 196 18.69 -8.11 -17.48
N ASN A 197 19.19 -9.35 -17.45
CA ASN A 197 18.83 -10.33 -16.42
C ASN A 197 19.31 -9.94 -15.00
N LYS A 198 20.29 -9.04 -14.89
CA LYS A 198 20.83 -8.53 -13.62
C LYS A 198 21.25 -7.05 -13.78
N PRO A 199 20.99 -6.17 -12.81
CA PRO A 199 21.40 -4.76 -12.86
C PRO A 199 22.91 -4.57 -13.08
N SER A 200 23.75 -5.38 -12.44
CA SER A 200 25.22 -5.30 -12.59
C SER A 200 25.70 -5.52 -14.02
N ASN A 201 24.92 -6.22 -14.86
CA ASN A 201 25.30 -6.43 -16.26
C ASN A 201 25.18 -5.15 -17.08
N LEU A 202 24.27 -4.24 -16.71
CA LEU A 202 24.16 -2.93 -17.34
C LEU A 202 25.40 -2.09 -17.03
N ASN A 203 25.79 -2.00 -15.75
CA ASN A 203 26.98 -1.25 -15.35
C ASN A 203 28.22 -1.77 -16.08
N LEU A 204 28.43 -3.09 -16.10
CA LEU A 204 29.53 -3.71 -16.86
C LEU A 204 29.48 -3.38 -18.36
N ALA A 205 28.30 -3.46 -18.99
CA ALA A 205 28.13 -3.15 -20.41
C ALA A 205 28.43 -1.68 -20.74
N LEU A 206 28.18 -0.77 -19.80
CA LEU A 206 28.44 0.66 -19.93
C LEU A 206 29.82 1.08 -19.42
N GLY A 207 30.62 0.16 -18.85
CA GLY A 207 31.91 0.48 -18.24
C GLY A 207 31.79 1.32 -16.96
N ILE A 208 30.69 1.18 -16.23
CA ILE A 208 30.41 1.85 -14.94
C ILE A 208 30.77 0.88 -13.80
N ASP A 209 31.27 1.42 -12.68
CA ASP A 209 31.54 0.63 -11.48
C ASP A 209 30.25 -0.06 -10.98
N ASN A 210 30.32 -1.35 -10.66
CA ASN A 210 29.19 -2.13 -10.16
C ASN A 210 28.69 -1.69 -8.78
N ASN A 211 29.46 -0.92 -8.03
CA ASN A 211 29.05 -0.37 -6.74
C ASN A 211 28.16 0.88 -6.88
N ILE A 212 28.02 1.44 -8.07
CA ILE A 212 27.15 2.60 -8.33
C ILE A 212 25.74 2.09 -8.66
N ASP A 213 24.77 2.42 -7.83
CA ASP A 213 23.37 2.14 -8.15
C ASP A 213 22.75 3.26 -8.99
N LEU A 214 22.50 2.95 -10.26
CA LEU A 214 21.85 3.88 -11.20
C LEU A 214 20.38 4.16 -10.85
N SER A 215 19.71 3.33 -10.03
CA SER A 215 18.34 3.61 -9.59
C SER A 215 18.24 4.60 -8.44
N GLU A 216 19.36 5.01 -7.83
CA GLU A 216 19.38 6.00 -6.73
C GLU A 216 20.21 7.24 -7.08
N LEU A 217 20.99 7.19 -8.15
CA LEU A 217 21.86 8.28 -8.59
C LEU A 217 21.10 9.30 -9.42
N ASP A 218 21.12 10.57 -9.01
CA ASP A 218 20.71 11.71 -9.85
C ASP A 218 21.89 12.11 -10.76
N PRO A 219 21.91 11.75 -12.05
CA PRO A 219 23.02 12.07 -12.93
C PRO A 219 23.12 13.58 -13.23
N GLU A 220 21.99 14.31 -13.18
CA GLU A 220 21.95 15.74 -13.50
C GLU A 220 22.58 16.57 -12.38
N ALA A 221 22.29 16.24 -11.12
CA ALA A 221 22.90 16.88 -9.95
C ALA A 221 24.37 16.51 -9.78
N MET A 222 24.76 15.28 -10.14
CA MET A 222 26.10 14.74 -9.86
C MET A 222 27.13 14.99 -10.96
N LYS A 223 26.72 15.41 -12.18
CA LYS A 223 27.59 15.49 -13.37
C LYS A 223 28.87 16.33 -13.21
N ASN A 224 28.90 17.27 -12.26
CA ASN A 224 30.05 18.16 -12.01
C ASN A 224 30.86 17.78 -10.75
N VAL A 225 30.51 16.69 -10.07
CA VAL A 225 31.15 16.28 -8.80
C VAL A 225 32.45 15.51 -9.03
N ASP A 226 32.44 14.55 -9.96
CA ASP A 226 33.58 13.71 -10.30
C ASP A 226 33.46 13.23 -11.77
N GLN A 227 34.58 12.90 -12.39
CA GLN A 227 34.64 12.38 -13.76
C GLN A 227 33.76 11.13 -13.96
N VAL A 228 33.61 10.28 -12.95
CA VAL A 228 32.73 9.10 -13.05
C VAL A 228 31.27 9.48 -13.27
N TYR A 229 30.80 10.56 -12.62
CA TYR A 229 29.42 11.04 -12.75
C TYR A 229 29.21 11.81 -14.05
N SER A 230 30.21 12.58 -14.51
CA SER A 230 30.18 13.17 -15.84
C SER A 230 30.03 12.09 -16.92
N TYR A 231 30.78 10.99 -16.79
CA TYR A 231 30.67 9.85 -17.70
C TYR A 231 29.28 9.21 -17.70
N ILE A 232 28.69 8.98 -16.51
CA ILE A 232 27.33 8.43 -16.39
C ILE A 232 26.30 9.36 -17.03
N TYR A 233 26.39 10.67 -16.77
CA TYR A 233 25.55 11.69 -17.38
C TYR A 233 25.65 11.68 -18.92
N GLU A 234 26.87 11.63 -19.46
CA GLU A 234 27.09 11.52 -20.92
C GLU A 234 26.49 10.24 -21.51
N LYS A 235 26.60 9.11 -20.81
CA LYS A 235 25.96 7.85 -21.23
C LYS A 235 24.44 7.94 -21.23
N GLY A 236 23.85 8.59 -20.22
CA GLY A 236 22.43 8.88 -20.18
C GLY A 236 21.97 9.64 -21.42
N ASN A 237 22.63 10.75 -21.74
CA ASN A 237 22.29 11.58 -22.91
C ASN A 237 22.47 10.82 -24.24
N GLN A 238 23.48 9.95 -24.35
CA GLN A 238 23.68 9.13 -25.56
C GLN A 238 22.53 8.14 -25.77
N ILE A 239 21.98 7.60 -24.68
CA ILE A 239 20.89 6.62 -24.70
C ILE A 239 19.54 7.31 -24.87
N ALA A 240 19.35 8.51 -24.32
CA ALA A 240 18.14 9.32 -24.48
C ALA A 240 17.75 9.54 -25.96
N ILE A 241 18.73 9.63 -26.85
CA ILE A 241 18.50 9.78 -28.31
C ILE A 241 17.75 8.57 -28.91
N LEU A 242 17.78 7.42 -28.23
CA LEU A 242 17.13 6.18 -28.67
C LEU A 242 15.78 5.95 -27.99
N ALA A 243 15.40 6.79 -27.03
CA ALA A 243 14.20 6.67 -26.22
C ALA A 243 13.00 7.43 -26.83
#